data_AF-H8I4P4-F1
#
_entry.id   AF-H8I4P4-F1
#
_cell.length_a   1.000
_cell.length_b   1.000
_cell.length_c   1.000
_cell.angle_alpha   90.00
_cell.angle_beta   90.00
_cell.angle_gamma   90.00
#
_symmetry.space_group_name_H-M   'P 1'
#
loop_
_entity.id
_entity.type
_entity.pdbx_description
1 polymer ?
#
loop_
_entity_poly.entity_id
_entity_poly.type
_entity_poly.pdbx_seq_one_letter_code
_entity_poly.pdbx_strand_id
1 'polypeptide(L)'
;MMETKVPGGKLVRMALDEEGRVRISGDFFIYPEEGLGAIEEALSSLGGRDAKATLSELVKNRGIELIGLDVDVLVRLYEGARDVEGRRA
;
A
#
# COMPACT_ATOMS: atom_id res chain seq x y z
N MET A 1 9.47 -4.26 7.14
CA MET A 1 8.03 -4.57 7.32
C MET A 1 7.41 -3.54 8.26
N MET A 2 6.22 -3.02 7.92
CA MET A 2 5.45 -2.06 8.71
C MET A 2 4.01 -2.58 8.89
N GLU A 3 3.40 -2.36 10.06
CA GLU A 3 2.00 -2.73 10.29
C GLU A 3 1.24 -1.64 11.04
N THR A 4 -0.07 -1.57 10.82
CA THR A 4 -0.92 -0.61 11.51
C THR A 4 -2.34 -1.14 11.70
N LYS A 5 -2.97 -0.72 12.78
CA LYS A 5 -4.40 -0.98 13.03
C LYS A 5 -5.22 0.14 12.38
N VAL A 6 -6.24 -0.26 11.65
CA VAL A 6 -7.20 0.65 11.01
C VAL A 6 -8.54 0.60 11.75
N PRO A 7 -9.43 1.60 11.55
CA PRO A 7 -10.76 1.59 12.17
C PRO A 7 -11.49 0.26 11.93
N GLY A 8 -12.22 -0.20 12.95
CA GLY A 8 -12.84 -1.54 12.95
C GLY A 8 -11.93 -2.66 13.47
N GLY A 9 -10.72 -2.34 13.96
CA GLY A 9 -9.82 -3.30 14.60
C GLY A 9 -9.04 -4.19 13.63
N LYS A 10 -9.21 -3.95 12.33
CA LYS A 10 -8.51 -4.63 11.25
C LYS A 10 -7.01 -4.31 11.28
N LEU A 11 -6.20 -5.30 10.97
CA LEU A 11 -4.75 -5.17 10.91
C LEU A 11 -4.31 -5.17 9.45
N VAL A 12 -3.53 -4.17 9.06
CA VAL A 12 -2.95 -4.06 7.72
C VAL A 12 -1.44 -4.02 7.84
N ARG A 13 -0.78 -4.82 7.01
CA ARG A 13 0.66 -5.02 6.98
C ARG A 13 1.19 -4.74 5.59
N MET A 14 2.33 -4.08 5.54
CA MET A 14 3.07 -3.85 4.31
C MET A 14 4.51 -4.32 4.49
N ALA A 15 4.96 -5.16 3.57
CA ALA A 15 6.35 -5.56 3.45
C ALA A 15 6.94 -4.93 2.18
N LEU A 16 8.14 -4.39 2.31
CA LEU A 16 8.99 -4.00 1.19
C LEU A 16 10.18 -4.95 1.24
N ASP A 17 10.48 -5.63 0.13
CA ASP A 17 11.67 -6.50 0.03
C ASP A 17 12.89 -5.74 -0.51
N GLU A 18 14.05 -6.40 -0.52
CA GLU A 18 15.33 -5.82 -0.97
C GLU A 18 15.32 -5.43 -2.46
N GLU A 19 14.41 -6.02 -3.25
CA GLU A 19 14.20 -5.70 -4.66
C GLU A 19 13.20 -4.54 -4.85
N GLY A 20 12.70 -3.95 -3.76
CA GLY A 20 11.75 -2.85 -3.76
C GLY A 20 10.30 -3.29 -4.03
N ARG A 21 9.98 -4.58 -3.97
CA ARG A 21 8.62 -5.08 -4.17
C ARG A 21 7.79 -4.92 -2.91
N VAL A 22 6.60 -4.36 -3.09
CA VAL A 22 5.62 -4.13 -2.04
C VAL A 22 4.63 -5.29 -1.99
N ARG A 23 4.40 -5.81 -0.79
CA ARG A 23 3.34 -6.77 -0.49
C ARG A 23 2.46 -6.26 0.62
N ILE A 24 1.14 -6.29 0.41
CA ILE A 24 0.13 -5.83 1.34
C ILE A 24 -0.69 -7.04 1.79
N SER A 25 -0.85 -7.19 3.10
CA SER A 25 -1.64 -8.26 3.68
C SER A 25 -2.41 -7.76 4.89
N GLY A 26 -3.55 -8.37 5.19
CA GLY A 26 -4.36 -7.93 6.31
C GLY A 26 -5.82 -8.36 6.19
N ASP A 27 -6.63 -7.82 7.09
CA ASP A 27 -8.08 -8.00 7.10
C ASP A 27 -8.75 -6.79 6.45
N PHE A 28 -8.69 -6.70 5.12
CA PHE A 28 -9.38 -5.68 4.33
C PHE A 28 -10.01 -6.34 3.11
N PHE A 29 -10.96 -5.66 2.48
CA PHE A 29 -11.51 -6.11 1.20
C PHE A 29 -11.18 -5.10 0.12
N ILE A 30 -10.88 -5.61 -1.08
CA ILE A 30 -10.67 -4.82 -2.29
C ILE A 30 -11.60 -5.37 -3.35
N TYR A 31 -12.29 -4.48 -4.05
CA TYR A 31 -13.10 -4.82 -5.21
C TYR A 31 -12.74 -3.92 -6.38
N PRO A 32 -12.45 -4.46 -7.58
CA PRO A 32 -12.29 -5.89 -7.87
C PRO A 32 -11.00 -6.46 -7.24
N GLU A 33 -10.88 -7.78 -7.08
CA GLU A 33 -9.76 -8.39 -6.32
C GLU A 33 -8.40 -8.11 -6.95
N GLU A 34 -8.36 -7.98 -8.28
CA GLU A 34 -7.16 -7.69 -9.05
C GLU A 34 -6.61 -6.28 -8.75
N GLY A 35 -7.42 -5.43 -8.10
CA GLY A 35 -7.02 -4.11 -7.62
C GLY A 35 -5.86 -4.18 -6.62
N LEU A 36 -5.78 -5.25 -5.81
CA LEU A 36 -4.67 -5.43 -4.86
C LEU A 36 -3.33 -5.53 -5.59
N GLY A 37 -3.24 -6.40 -6.61
CA GLY A 37 -2.03 -6.58 -7.38
C GLY A 37 -1.61 -5.30 -8.11
N ALA A 38 -2.58 -4.55 -8.64
CA ALA A 38 -2.31 -3.27 -9.29
C ALA A 38 -1.72 -2.22 -8.31
N ILE A 39 -2.21 -2.19 -7.07
CA ILE A 39 -1.71 -1.30 -6.01
C ILE A 39 -0.27 -1.70 -5.64
N GLU A 40 -0.02 -2.99 -5.42
CA GLU A 40 1.32 -3.51 -5.09
C GLU A 40 2.34 -3.20 -6.20
N GLU A 41 1.98 -3.41 -7.47
CA GLU A 41 2.82 -3.11 -8.62
C GLU A 41 3.10 -1.61 -8.74
N ALA A 42 2.08 -0.77 -8.56
CA ALA A 42 2.23 0.69 -8.59
C ALA A 42 3.19 1.17 -7.49
N LEU A 43 3.04 0.67 -6.26
CA LEU A 43 3.93 1.01 -5.15
C LEU A 43 5.36 0.49 -5.34
N SER A 44 5.51 -0.67 -5.95
CA SER A 44 6.83 -1.25 -6.27
C SER A 44 7.57 -0.45 -7.34
N SER A 45 6.84 0.11 -8.31
CA SER A 45 7.40 0.90 -9.43
C SER A 45 7.54 2.41 -9.12
N LEU A 46 7.13 2.84 -7.93
CA LEU A 46 6.97 4.26 -7.60
C LEU A 46 8.31 5.00 -7.51
N GLY A 47 9.39 4.33 -7.10
CA GLY A 47 10.77 4.84 -7.22
C GLY A 47 11.07 6.17 -6.51
N GLY A 48 10.20 6.64 -5.60
CA GLY A 48 10.32 7.94 -4.92
C GLY A 48 9.42 9.05 -5.48
N ARG A 49 8.51 8.72 -6.41
CA ARG A 49 7.40 9.60 -6.81
C ARG A 49 6.36 9.73 -5.69
N ASP A 50 5.41 10.65 -5.86
CA ASP A 50 4.30 10.85 -4.92
C ASP A 50 3.37 9.62 -4.91
N ALA A 51 3.45 8.85 -3.83
CA ALA A 51 2.65 7.64 -3.65
C ALA A 51 1.15 7.94 -3.52
N LYS A 52 0.80 9.09 -2.91
CA LYS A 52 -0.59 9.47 -2.68
C LYS A 52 -1.28 9.82 -3.99
N ALA A 53 -0.65 10.63 -4.83
CA ALA A 53 -1.19 10.97 -6.13
C ALA A 53 -1.36 9.72 -7.00
N THR A 54 -0.31 8.89 -7.09
CA THR A 54 -0.31 7.66 -7.89
C THR A 54 -1.43 6.70 -7.47
N LEU A 55 -1.57 6.43 -6.17
CA LEU A 55 -2.61 5.52 -5.68
C LEU A 55 -4.00 6.11 -5.84
N SER A 56 -4.18 7.41 -5.58
CA SER A 56 -5.48 8.07 -5.72
C SER A 56 -5.99 8.01 -7.16
N GLU A 57 -5.10 8.26 -8.13
CA GLU A 57 -5.42 8.14 -9.56
C GLU A 57 -5.70 6.70 -9.96
N LEU A 58 -4.89 5.74 -9.49
CA LEU A 58 -5.08 4.33 -9.79
C LEU A 58 -6.45 3.83 -9.30
N VAL A 59 -6.78 4.11 -8.03
CA VAL A 59 -8.02 3.70 -7.39
C VAL A 59 -9.22 4.30 -8.14
N LYS A 60 -9.14 5.59 -8.48
CA LYS A 60 -10.21 6.27 -9.22
C LYS A 60 -10.37 5.75 -10.65
N ASN A 61 -9.27 5.60 -11.40
CA ASN A 61 -9.30 5.23 -12.82
C ASN A 61 -9.70 3.78 -13.03
N ARG A 62 -9.35 2.89 -12.10
CA ARG A 62 -9.70 1.46 -12.16
C ARG A 62 -11.00 1.13 -11.43
N GLY A 63 -11.64 2.11 -10.80
CA GLY A 63 -12.86 1.89 -10.01
C GLY A 63 -12.64 0.92 -8.86
N ILE A 64 -11.47 1.01 -8.20
CA ILE A 64 -11.14 0.14 -7.07
C ILE A 64 -11.84 0.70 -5.82
N GLU A 65 -12.52 -0.18 -5.11
CA GLU A 65 -13.10 0.09 -3.81
C GLU A 65 -12.23 -0.54 -2.71
N LEU A 66 -11.82 0.29 -1.76
CA LEU A 66 -11.09 -0.14 -0.56
C LEU A 66 -12.07 -0.16 0.62
N ILE A 67 -12.24 -1.33 1.23
CA ILE A 67 -13.20 -1.53 2.33
C ILE A 67 -12.44 -1.91 3.59
N GLY A 68 -12.57 -1.06 4.62
CA GLY A 68 -11.80 -1.19 5.86
C GLY A 68 -10.33 -0.78 5.69
N LEU A 69 -10.01 -0.05 4.63
CA LEU A 69 -8.71 0.52 4.30
C LEU A 69 -8.94 1.76 3.43
N ASP A 70 -8.03 2.73 3.48
CA ASP A 70 -8.02 3.88 2.58
C ASP A 70 -6.61 4.12 1.99
N VAL A 71 -6.54 5.03 1.01
CA VAL A 71 -5.29 5.39 0.34
C VAL A 71 -4.29 6.02 1.32
N ASP A 72 -4.74 6.83 2.27
CA ASP A 72 -3.85 7.51 3.22
C ASP A 72 -3.12 6.51 4.14
N VAL A 73 -3.79 5.45 4.57
CA VAL A 73 -3.19 4.35 5.33
C VAL A 73 -2.13 3.63 4.49
N LEU A 74 -2.43 3.33 3.22
CA LEU A 74 -1.48 2.69 2.30
C LEU A 74 -0.22 3.54 2.11
N VAL A 75 -0.39 4.84 1.89
CA VAL A 75 0.73 5.79 1.75
C VAL A 75 1.56 5.82 3.02
N ARG A 76 0.92 5.95 4.19
CA ARG A 76 1.63 5.98 5.48
C ARG A 76 2.44 4.70 5.72
N LEU A 77 1.87 3.54 5.41
CA LEU A 77 2.56 2.25 5.52
C LEU A 77 3.75 2.17 4.56
N TYR A 78 3.58 2.64 3.32
CA TYR A 78 4.64 2.63 2.31
C TYR A 78 5.80 3.53 2.67
N GLU A 79 5.55 4.78 3.05
CA GLU A 79 6.58 5.73 3.47
C GLU A 79 7.33 5.22 4.70
N GLY A 80 6.58 4.69 5.68
CA GLY A 80 7.17 4.08 6.87
C GLY A 80 8.04 2.86 6.54
N ALA A 81 7.59 1.97 5.65
CA ALA A 81 8.36 0.81 5.24
C ALA A 81 9.65 1.21 4.50
N ARG A 82 9.58 2.23 3.64
CA ARG A 82 10.75 2.77 2.93
C ARG A 82 11.77 3.42 3.85
N ASP A 83 11.32 4.18 4.84
CA ASP A 83 12.22 4.81 5.81
C ASP A 83 12.95 3.77 6.67
N VAL A 84 12.28 2.66 7.03
CA VAL A 84 12.94 1.55 7.75
C VAL A 84 14.00 0.86 6.89
N GLU A 85 13.70 0.56 5.62
CA GLU A 85 14.66 -0.10 4.72
C GLU A 85 15.79 0.86 4.28
N GLY A 86 15.49 2.14 4.06
CA GLY A 86 16.51 3.16 3.73
C GLY A 86 17.50 3.44 4.85
N ARG A 87 17.16 3.13 6.12
CA ARG A 87 18.09 3.17 7.25
C ARG A 87 18.91 1.88 7.43
N ARG A 88 18.57 0.82 6.69
CA ARG A 88 19.25 -0.48 6.73
C ARG A 88 20.30 -0.65 5.62
N ALA A 89 20.26 0.19 4.59
CA ALA A 89 21.26 0.29 3.53
C ALA A 89 22.39 1.26 3.93
#